data_AF-A0AAW4BKS0-F1
#
_entry.id   AF-A0AAW4BKS0-F1
#
_cell.length_a   1.000
_cell.length_b   1.000
_cell.length_c   1.000
_cell.angle_alpha   90.00
_cell.angle_beta   90.00
_cell.angle_gamma   90.00
#
_symmetry.space_group_name_H-M   'P 1'
#
loop_
_entity.id
_entity.type
_entity.pdbx_description
1 polymer ?
#
loop_
_entity_poly.entity_id
_entity_poly.type
_entity_poly.pdbx_seq_one_letter_code
_entity_poly.pdbx_strand_id
1 'polypeptide(L)'
;DGKGLYFVVPDSGAPYWALRYSGNCGKRKQMTLGQYPGMSLADARSEAEVFKRDLRQGVDPLIAKQRQKWTGITSVDDLFEDWYKNDLASRLKHHHIPARIYRKEIKPVIGEFKIQDVTALDVREIIQRVRDSGRLTVANDTLGYMKQLFKHALKLELTSNNPAAPFTINDAGGLEKTRKRALDLNEIEKIFEVFRSNLNSFG
;
A
#
# COMPACT_ATOMS: atom_id res chain seq x y z
N ASP A 1 42.31 18.67 1.53
CA ASP A 1 41.66 18.13 2.75
C ASP A 1 41.50 16.61 2.82
N GLY A 2 41.89 15.81 1.81
CA GLY A 2 42.16 14.35 1.95
C GLY A 2 40.99 13.44 2.37
N LYS A 3 39.81 14.00 2.62
CA LYS A 3 38.70 13.38 3.34
C LYS A 3 37.61 12.83 2.40
N GLY A 4 37.95 12.57 1.14
CA GLY A 4 37.03 12.04 0.13
C GLY A 4 36.07 13.06 -0.49
N LEU A 5 36.12 14.35 -0.11
CA LEU A 5 35.36 15.43 -0.75
C LEU A 5 36.12 15.95 -1.98
N TYR A 6 35.40 16.12 -3.09
CA TYR A 6 35.91 16.56 -4.39
C TYR A 6 35.03 17.66 -4.95
N PHE A 7 35.66 18.61 -5.64
CA PHE A 7 34.99 19.51 -6.56
C PHE A 7 35.12 18.95 -7.96
N VAL A 8 33.99 18.77 -8.65
CA VAL A 8 33.96 18.21 -9.99
C VAL A 8 33.49 19.28 -10.97
N VAL A 9 34.31 19.52 -11.99
CA VAL A 9 34.00 20.43 -13.10
C VAL A 9 33.83 19.57 -14.36
N PRO A 10 32.59 19.28 -14.78
CA PRO A 10 32.34 18.49 -15.98
C PRO A 10 32.55 19.33 -17.25
N ASP A 11 32.89 18.68 -18.37
CA ASP A 11 33.04 19.33 -19.68
C ASP A 11 31.73 19.99 -20.17
N SER A 12 30.59 19.48 -19.69
CA SER A 12 29.27 20.11 -19.84
C SER A 12 28.45 19.99 -18.56
N GLY A 13 27.80 21.09 -18.15
CA GLY A 13 26.96 21.17 -16.95
C GLY A 13 27.54 22.02 -15.81
N ALA A 14 26.77 22.18 -14.74
CA ALA A 14 27.20 22.95 -13.57
C ALA A 14 28.24 22.18 -12.74
N PRO A 15 29.32 22.84 -12.27
CA PRO A 15 30.25 22.26 -11.31
C PRO A 15 29.53 21.80 -10.04
N TYR A 16 30.03 20.77 -9.37
CA TYR A 16 29.37 20.21 -8.20
C TYR A 16 30.35 19.63 -7.19
N TRP A 17 29.89 19.51 -5.95
CA TRP A 17 30.58 18.84 -4.86
C TRP A 17 30.22 17.36 -4.83
N ALA A 18 31.23 16.50 -4.76
CA ALA A 18 31.07 15.05 -4.69
C ALA A 18 31.83 14.46 -3.51
N LEU A 19 31.24 13.48 -2.84
CA LEU A 19 31.88 12.70 -1.78
C LEU A 19 32.12 11.28 -2.28
N ARG A 20 33.39 10.86 -2.30
CA ARG A 20 33.78 9.46 -2.47
C ARG A 20 33.92 8.80 -1.11
N TYR A 21 33.31 7.62 -0.98
CA TYR A 21 33.32 6.85 0.25
C TYR A 21 33.34 5.35 -0.06
N SER A 22 33.76 4.55 0.91
CA SER A 22 33.57 3.09 0.87
C SER A 22 32.43 2.74 1.80
N GLY A 23 31.39 2.10 1.27
CA GLY A 23 30.31 1.58 2.11
C GLY A 23 30.74 0.34 2.90
N ASN A 24 29.84 -0.20 3.72
CA ASN A 24 30.12 -1.36 4.58
C ASN A 24 30.61 -2.62 3.83
N CYS A 25 30.29 -2.73 2.53
CA CYS A 25 30.74 -3.83 1.66
C CYS A 25 32.13 -3.60 1.03
N GLY A 26 32.86 -2.55 1.43
CA GLY A 26 34.20 -2.22 0.92
C GLY A 26 34.23 -1.64 -0.50
N LYS A 27 33.10 -1.62 -1.22
CA LYS A 27 33.01 -1.03 -2.57
C LYS A 27 33.07 0.49 -2.47
N ARG A 28 33.93 1.09 -3.30
CA ARG A 28 34.02 2.55 -3.47
C ARG A 28 32.78 3.04 -4.23
N LYS A 29 32.11 4.05 -3.67
CA LYS A 29 30.98 4.76 -4.25
C LYS A 29 31.28 6.26 -4.30
N GLN A 30 30.60 6.97 -5.18
CA GLN A 30 30.62 8.42 -5.28
C GLN A 30 29.18 8.94 -5.15
N MET A 31 28.99 10.00 -4.37
CA MET A 31 27.71 10.69 -4.22
C MET A 31 27.89 12.17 -4.53
N THR A 32 26.96 12.78 -5.25
CA THR A 32 26.87 14.23 -5.41
C THR A 32 26.19 14.85 -4.20
N LEU A 33 26.83 15.85 -3.58
CA LEU A 33 26.29 16.60 -2.44
C LEU A 33 25.44 17.78 -2.89
N GLY A 34 25.90 18.53 -3.89
CA GLY A 34 25.18 19.71 -4.41
C GLY A 34 25.94 20.41 -5.52
N GLN A 35 25.23 21.22 -6.32
CA GLN A 35 25.80 22.01 -7.41
C GLN A 35 26.33 23.35 -6.92
N TYR A 36 27.43 23.83 -7.51
CA TYR A 36 27.94 25.18 -7.33
C TYR A 36 27.29 26.13 -8.35
N PRO A 37 26.93 27.37 -7.99
CA PRO A 37 27.18 28.05 -6.71
C PRO A 37 26.12 27.80 -5.62
N GLY A 38 25.09 26.99 -5.90
CA GLY A 38 23.98 26.74 -4.95
C GLY A 38 24.39 26.08 -3.62
N MET A 39 25.57 25.46 -3.57
CA MET A 39 26.17 24.91 -2.35
C MET A 39 27.58 25.46 -2.18
N SER A 40 27.82 26.14 -1.06
CA SER A 40 29.15 26.65 -0.72
C SER A 40 30.10 25.52 -0.31
N LEU A 41 31.41 25.78 -0.32
CA LEU A 41 32.40 24.83 0.21
C LEU A 41 32.17 24.52 1.70
N ALA A 42 31.71 25.49 2.48
CA ALA A 42 31.41 25.30 3.90
C ALA A 42 30.25 24.32 4.09
N ASP A 43 29.16 24.49 3.33
CA ASP A 43 28.00 23.61 3.37
C ASP A 43 28.35 22.20 2.89
N ALA A 44 29.13 22.09 1.81
CA ALA A 44 29.61 20.81 1.30
C ALA A 44 30.47 20.06 2.32
N ARG A 45 31.29 20.76 3.13
CA ARG A 45 32.06 20.15 4.23
C ARG A 45 31.15 19.67 5.36
N SER A 46 30.17 20.47 5.77
CA SER A 46 29.21 20.10 6.81
C SER A 46 28.40 18.86 6.41
N GLU A 47 27.85 18.84 5.19
CA GLU A 47 27.08 17.71 4.67
C GLU A 47 27.94 16.45 4.55
N ALA A 48 29.20 16.59 4.14
CA ALA A 48 30.14 15.47 4.07
C ALA A 48 30.45 14.85 5.44
N GLU A 49 30.54 15.65 6.51
CA GLU A 49 30.75 15.15 7.86
C GLU A 49 29.50 14.46 8.43
N VAL A 50 28.30 15.00 8.17
CA VAL A 50 27.02 14.33 8.49
C VAL A 50 26.96 12.96 7.82
N PHE A 51 27.19 12.90 6.51
CA PHE A 51 27.14 11.65 5.76
C PHE A 51 28.14 10.60 6.26
N LYS A 52 29.35 11.03 6.63
CA LYS A 52 30.37 10.13 7.20
C LYS A 52 30.00 9.66 8.59
N ARG A 53 29.39 10.50 9.41
CA ARG A 53 28.91 10.12 10.74
C ARG A 53 27.88 9.00 10.61
N ASP A 54 26.94 9.14 9.68
CA ASP A 54 25.90 8.14 9.44
C ASP A 54 26.50 6.82 8.91
N LEU A 55 27.48 6.91 8.00
CA LEU A 55 28.25 5.73 7.55
C LEU A 55 28.98 5.02 8.70
N ARG A 56 29.59 5.76 9.63
CA ARG A 56 30.25 5.18 10.81
C ARG A 56 29.26 4.49 11.75
N GLN A 57 28.00 4.94 11.76
CA GLN A 57 26.91 4.28 12.47
C GLN A 57 26.32 3.10 11.68
N GLY A 58 26.91 2.74 10.53
CA GLY A 58 26.49 1.62 9.71
C GLY A 58 25.34 1.91 8.74
N VAL A 59 24.87 3.16 8.68
CA VAL A 59 23.77 3.58 7.81
C VAL A 59 24.36 4.17 6.52
N ASP A 60 24.14 3.53 5.36
CA ASP A 60 24.49 4.10 4.05
C ASP A 60 23.39 5.09 3.62
N PRO A 61 23.62 6.42 3.65
CA PRO A 61 22.56 7.40 3.43
C PRO A 61 22.08 7.44 1.98
N LEU A 62 22.84 6.90 1.01
CA LEU A 62 22.33 6.67 -0.34
C LEU A 62 21.27 5.58 -0.36
N ILE A 63 21.46 4.50 0.40
CA ILE A 63 20.47 3.43 0.53
C ILE A 63 19.26 3.96 1.31
N ALA A 64 19.47 4.76 2.37
CA ALA A 64 18.39 5.39 3.11
C ALA A 64 17.56 6.36 2.25
N LYS A 65 18.20 7.25 1.48
CA LYS A 65 17.52 8.14 0.51
C LYS A 65 16.83 7.36 -0.61
N GLN A 66 17.42 6.26 -1.08
CA GLN A 66 16.82 5.42 -2.11
C GLN A 66 15.58 4.68 -1.58
N ARG A 67 15.59 4.24 -0.30
CA ARG A 67 14.42 3.68 0.38
C ARG A 67 13.33 4.74 0.62
N GLN A 68 13.70 5.96 1.01
CA GLN A 68 12.76 7.07 1.20
C GLN A 68 12.12 7.60 -0.09
N LYS A 69 12.69 7.32 -1.26
CA LYS A 69 12.14 7.74 -2.56
C LYS A 69 10.86 6.99 -2.97
N TRP A 70 10.51 5.93 -2.25
CA TRP A 70 9.32 5.11 -2.49
C TRP A 70 8.49 5.29 -1.22
N THR A 71 7.37 5.98 -1.21
CA THR A 71 6.29 6.08 -2.18
C THR A 71 5.49 7.31 -1.73
N GLY A 72 4.87 8.08 -2.62
CA GLY A 72 3.99 9.19 -2.20
C GLY A 72 2.74 8.73 -1.42
N ILE A 73 2.74 7.50 -0.91
CA ILE A 73 1.65 6.82 -0.24
C ILE A 73 1.68 7.23 1.23
N THR A 74 0.72 8.08 1.59
CA THR A 74 0.59 8.56 2.97
C THR A 74 -0.70 8.05 3.60
N SER A 75 -1.77 8.02 2.80
CA SER A 75 -3.11 7.62 3.24
C SER A 75 -3.43 6.16 2.90
N VAL A 76 -4.49 5.64 3.53
CA VAL A 76 -5.04 4.31 3.18
C VAL A 76 -5.57 4.29 1.74
N ASP A 77 -6.10 5.41 1.25
CA ASP A 77 -6.53 5.56 -0.15
C ASP A 77 -5.36 5.42 -1.12
N ASP A 78 -4.23 6.09 -0.85
CA ASP A 78 -3.02 5.92 -1.66
C ASP A 78 -2.54 4.47 -1.64
N LEU A 79 -2.61 3.84 -0.47
CA LEU A 79 -2.18 2.45 -0.27
C LEU A 79 -3.06 1.50 -1.08
N PHE A 80 -4.36 1.74 -1.08
CA PHE A 80 -5.31 0.96 -1.87
C PHE A 80 -5.07 1.13 -3.36
N GLU A 81 -4.83 2.37 -3.84
CA GLU A 81 -4.54 2.62 -5.26
C GLU A 81 -3.24 1.94 -5.72
N ASP A 82 -2.20 1.97 -4.89
CA ASP A 82 -0.96 1.25 -5.15
C ASP A 82 -1.19 -0.28 -5.19
N TRP A 83 -1.86 -0.82 -4.17
CA TRP A 83 -2.20 -2.24 -4.09
C TRP A 83 -3.06 -2.68 -5.28
N TYR A 84 -4.01 -1.85 -5.69
CA TYR A 84 -4.92 -2.14 -6.79
C TYR A 84 -4.17 -2.25 -8.12
N LYS A 85 -3.29 -1.29 -8.42
CA LYS A 85 -2.52 -1.24 -9.66
C LYS A 85 -1.45 -2.32 -9.73
N ASN A 86 -0.75 -2.56 -8.62
CA ASN A 86 0.45 -3.41 -8.61
C ASN A 86 0.19 -4.88 -8.28
N ASP A 87 -0.96 -5.22 -7.67
CA ASP A 87 -1.29 -6.60 -7.28
C ASP A 87 -2.70 -7.03 -7.73
N LEU A 88 -3.76 -6.33 -7.32
CA LEU A 88 -5.12 -6.83 -7.57
C LEU A 88 -5.47 -6.96 -9.05
N ALA A 89 -5.17 -5.92 -9.85
CA ALA A 89 -5.58 -5.86 -11.25
C ALA A 89 -4.92 -6.94 -12.11
N SER A 90 -3.68 -7.34 -11.78
CA SER A 90 -2.96 -8.40 -12.49
C SER A 90 -3.31 -9.79 -11.97
N ARG A 91 -3.55 -9.93 -10.65
CA ARG A 91 -3.77 -11.21 -9.99
C ARG A 91 -5.20 -11.75 -10.09
N LEU A 92 -6.21 -10.87 -10.11
CA LEU A 92 -7.62 -11.27 -10.02
C LEU A 92 -8.42 -10.91 -11.27
N LYS A 93 -9.05 -11.91 -11.89
CA LYS A 93 -10.04 -11.70 -12.98
C LYS A 93 -11.17 -10.74 -12.58
N HIS A 94 -11.61 -10.80 -11.32
CA HIS A 94 -12.69 -9.98 -10.78
C HIS A 94 -12.18 -8.96 -9.75
N HIS A 95 -11.10 -8.25 -10.06
CA HIS A 95 -10.49 -7.21 -9.21
C HIS A 95 -11.47 -6.09 -8.78
N HIS A 96 -12.55 -5.86 -9.54
CA HIS A 96 -13.58 -4.89 -9.21
C HIS A 96 -14.38 -5.25 -7.95
N ILE A 97 -14.42 -6.53 -7.53
CA ILE A 97 -15.12 -6.97 -6.32
C ILE A 97 -14.43 -6.41 -5.05
N PRO A 98 -13.12 -6.66 -4.82
CA PRO A 98 -12.37 -6.01 -3.75
C PRO A 98 -12.48 -4.47 -3.80
N ALA A 99 -12.39 -3.87 -4.98
CA ALA A 99 -12.47 -2.41 -5.12
C ALA A 99 -13.83 -1.85 -4.73
N ARG A 100 -14.91 -2.55 -5.07
CA ARG A 100 -16.27 -2.16 -4.65
C ARG A 100 -16.40 -2.22 -3.14
N ILE A 101 -15.89 -3.28 -2.52
CA ILE A 101 -15.94 -3.44 -1.05
C ILE A 101 -15.08 -2.39 -0.37
N TYR A 102 -13.87 -2.12 -0.87
CA TYR A 102 -13.04 -1.04 -0.36
C TYR A 102 -13.76 0.31 -0.39
N ARG A 103 -14.27 0.72 -1.56
CA ARG A 103 -14.94 2.01 -1.74
C ARG A 103 -16.18 2.17 -0.88
N LYS A 104 -16.92 1.09 -0.66
CA LYS A 104 -18.21 1.14 0.03
C LYS A 104 -18.09 0.96 1.54
N GLU A 105 -17.22 0.07 2.00
CA GLU A 105 -17.18 -0.33 3.41
C GLU A 105 -15.93 0.20 4.14
N ILE A 106 -14.77 0.30 3.48
CA ILE A 106 -13.49 0.64 4.13
C ILE A 106 -13.17 2.15 4.00
N LYS A 107 -13.18 2.66 2.77
CA LYS A 107 -12.85 4.05 2.43
C LYS A 107 -13.62 5.08 3.26
N PRO A 108 -14.94 4.94 3.51
CA PRO A 108 -15.68 5.95 4.26
C PRO A 108 -15.24 6.13 5.72
N VAL A 109 -14.52 5.15 6.29
CA VAL A 109 -14.09 5.18 7.70
C VAL A 109 -12.62 5.57 7.80
N ILE A 110 -11.74 4.91 7.03
CA ILE A 110 -10.28 5.06 7.18
C ILE A 110 -9.56 5.52 5.91
N GLY A 111 -10.24 5.78 4.80
CA GLY A 111 -9.60 6.06 3.50
C GLY A 111 -8.62 7.23 3.55
N GLU A 112 -8.98 8.29 4.26
CA GLU A 112 -8.14 9.50 4.41
C GLU A 112 -7.13 9.40 5.54
N PHE A 113 -7.19 8.35 6.37
CA PHE A 113 -6.30 8.22 7.52
C PHE A 113 -4.89 7.94 7.04
N LYS A 114 -3.90 8.41 7.80
CA LYS A 114 -2.52 7.95 7.59
C LYS A 114 -2.44 6.48 7.94
N ILE A 115 -1.67 5.72 7.17
CA ILE A 115 -1.55 4.26 7.33
C ILE A 115 -1.14 3.86 8.76
N GLN A 116 -0.28 4.67 9.39
CA GLN A 116 0.24 4.43 10.74
C GLN A 116 -0.76 4.73 11.86
N ASP A 117 -1.77 5.55 11.57
CA ASP A 117 -2.77 5.99 12.56
C ASP A 117 -3.94 4.99 12.63
N VAL A 118 -4.03 4.03 11.71
CA VAL A 118 -5.11 3.04 11.69
C VAL A 118 -4.92 2.01 12.80
N THR A 119 -5.94 1.89 13.64
CA THR A 119 -5.95 1.02 14.82
C THR A 119 -6.83 -0.22 14.61
N ALA A 120 -6.73 -1.18 15.53
CA ALA A 120 -7.66 -2.31 15.57
C ALA A 120 -9.11 -1.87 15.86
N LEU A 121 -9.33 -0.75 16.56
CA LEU A 121 -10.68 -0.24 16.82
C LEU A 121 -11.37 0.22 15.54
N ASP A 122 -10.64 0.87 14.64
CA ASP A 122 -11.19 1.30 13.33
C ASP A 122 -11.59 0.08 12.49
N VAL A 123 -10.77 -0.97 12.50
CA VAL A 123 -11.08 -2.24 11.84
C VAL A 123 -12.35 -2.86 12.42
N ARG A 124 -12.47 -2.86 13.75
CA ARG A 124 -13.65 -3.37 14.46
C ARG A 124 -14.91 -2.60 14.07
N GLU A 125 -14.84 -1.28 14.01
CA GLU A 125 -15.97 -0.43 13.62
C GLU A 125 -16.46 -0.78 12.20
N ILE A 126 -15.52 -0.89 11.24
CA ILE A 126 -15.83 -1.24 9.86
C ILE A 126 -16.55 -2.60 9.77
N ILE A 127 -15.98 -3.66 10.37
CA ILE A 127 -16.60 -5.00 10.29
C ILE A 127 -17.96 -5.05 11.00
N GLN A 128 -18.12 -4.36 12.13
CA GLN A 128 -19.38 -4.30 12.87
C GLN A 128 -20.46 -3.58 12.07
N ARG A 129 -20.14 -2.43 11.46
CA ARG A 129 -21.06 -1.70 10.60
C ARG A 129 -21.58 -2.56 9.44
N VAL A 130 -20.71 -3.34 8.79
CA VAL A 130 -21.13 -4.26 7.72
C VAL A 130 -22.00 -5.39 8.28
N ARG A 131 -21.59 -5.97 9.40
CA ARG A 131 -22.32 -7.06 10.06
C ARG A 131 -23.72 -6.65 10.50
N ASP A 132 -23.87 -5.47 11.11
CA ASP A 132 -25.13 -4.97 11.65
C ASP A 132 -26.14 -4.65 10.55
N SER A 133 -25.67 -4.46 9.30
CA SER A 133 -26.52 -4.39 8.11
C SER A 133 -27.02 -5.76 7.60
N GLY A 134 -26.74 -6.85 8.31
CA GLY A 134 -27.15 -8.22 7.98
C GLY A 134 -26.31 -8.90 6.88
N ARG A 135 -25.26 -8.22 6.37
CA ARG A 135 -24.44 -8.69 5.24
C ARG A 135 -23.21 -9.47 5.72
N LEU A 136 -23.44 -10.64 6.32
CA LEU A 136 -22.39 -11.44 6.97
C LEU A 136 -21.22 -11.82 6.04
N THR A 137 -21.48 -12.34 4.84
CA THR A 137 -20.42 -12.65 3.86
C THR A 137 -19.62 -11.41 3.49
N VAL A 138 -20.28 -10.25 3.32
CA VAL A 138 -19.58 -8.99 3.01
C VAL A 138 -18.70 -8.56 4.19
N ALA A 139 -19.12 -8.79 5.45
CA ALA A 139 -18.29 -8.50 6.60
C ALA A 139 -17.01 -9.37 6.62
N ASN A 140 -17.14 -10.65 6.28
CA ASN A 140 -15.99 -11.57 6.13
C ASN A 140 -15.05 -11.12 4.99
N ASP A 141 -15.60 -10.78 3.83
CA ASP A 141 -14.82 -10.27 2.69
C ASP A 141 -14.11 -8.96 3.05
N THR A 142 -14.80 -8.05 3.74
CA THR A 142 -14.24 -6.76 4.18
C THR A 142 -13.04 -6.98 5.11
N LEU A 143 -13.16 -7.88 6.09
CA LEU A 143 -12.03 -8.27 6.94
C LEU A 143 -10.89 -8.88 6.13
N GLY A 144 -11.20 -9.79 5.20
CA GLY A 144 -10.22 -10.44 4.34
C GLY A 144 -9.43 -9.44 3.47
N TYR A 145 -10.10 -8.43 2.93
CA TYR A 145 -9.45 -7.38 2.14
C TYR A 145 -8.66 -6.40 2.99
N MET A 146 -9.13 -6.02 4.18
CA MET A 146 -8.32 -5.20 5.10
C MET A 146 -7.03 -5.93 5.49
N LYS A 147 -7.10 -7.24 5.79
CA LYS A 147 -5.90 -8.04 6.05
C LYS A 147 -4.92 -8.02 4.87
N GLN A 148 -5.41 -8.13 3.64
CA GLN A 148 -4.55 -8.08 2.45
C GLN A 148 -3.95 -6.69 2.22
N LEU A 149 -4.76 -5.64 2.38
CA LEU A 149 -4.34 -4.24 2.21
C LEU A 149 -3.22 -3.88 3.18
N PHE A 150 -3.38 -4.15 4.48
CA PHE A 150 -2.33 -3.85 5.46
C PHE A 150 -1.14 -4.82 5.39
N LYS A 151 -1.33 -6.03 4.83
CA LYS A 151 -0.20 -6.90 4.45
C LYS A 151 0.60 -6.30 3.30
N HIS A 152 -0.04 -5.59 2.36
CA HIS A 152 0.65 -4.82 1.33
C HIS A 152 1.44 -3.66 1.94
N ALA A 153 0.85 -2.92 2.88
CA ALA A 153 1.55 -1.86 3.62
C ALA A 153 2.80 -2.37 4.35
N LEU A 154 2.72 -3.57 4.97
CA LEU A 154 3.88 -4.21 5.61
C LEU A 154 4.99 -4.53 4.61
N LYS A 155 4.66 -5.01 3.41
CA LYS A 155 5.66 -5.28 2.36
C LYS A 155 6.37 -4.03 1.86
N LEU A 156 5.68 -2.89 1.92
CA LEU A 156 6.21 -1.57 1.58
C LEU A 156 6.88 -0.86 2.77
N GLU A 157 6.95 -1.52 3.94
CA GLU A 157 7.50 -0.95 5.18
C GLU A 157 6.79 0.35 5.63
N LEU A 158 5.53 0.55 5.24
CA LEU A 158 4.73 1.76 5.56
C LEU A 158 4.11 1.71 6.96
N THR A 159 3.97 0.51 7.52
CA THR A 159 3.48 0.24 8.87
C THR A 159 4.29 -0.87 9.53
N SER A 160 4.28 -0.92 10.87
CA SER A 160 4.97 -1.96 11.64
C SER A 160 4.09 -3.18 11.93
N ASN A 161 2.77 -3.05 11.83
CA ASN A 161 1.84 -4.15 12.08
C ASN A 161 0.62 -4.09 11.14
N ASN A 162 -0.16 -5.16 11.15
CA ASN A 162 -1.43 -5.20 10.44
C ASN A 162 -2.58 -5.07 11.47
N PRO A 163 -3.31 -3.94 11.52
CA PRO A 163 -4.36 -3.73 12.50
C PRO A 163 -5.52 -4.73 12.36
N ALA A 164 -5.69 -5.34 11.18
CA ALA A 164 -6.72 -6.36 10.93
C ALA A 164 -6.27 -7.78 11.27
N ALA A 165 -4.98 -8.01 11.59
CA ALA A 165 -4.46 -9.35 11.87
C ALA A 165 -5.12 -10.06 13.07
N PRO A 166 -5.42 -9.39 14.21
CA PRO A 166 -6.00 -10.06 15.38
C PRO A 166 -7.42 -10.59 15.18
N PHE A 167 -8.16 -10.06 14.19
CA PHE A 167 -9.56 -10.40 13.97
C PHE A 167 -9.72 -11.72 13.23
N THR A 168 -10.75 -12.47 13.58
CA THR A 168 -11.14 -13.73 12.94
C THR A 168 -12.48 -13.57 12.24
N ILE A 169 -12.90 -14.59 11.49
CA ILE A 169 -14.23 -14.60 10.86
C ILE A 169 -15.35 -14.46 11.90
N ASN A 170 -15.16 -14.94 13.13
CA ASN A 170 -16.15 -14.84 14.21
C ASN A 170 -16.36 -13.39 14.69
N ASP A 171 -15.34 -12.54 14.55
CA ASP A 171 -15.44 -11.12 14.87
C ASP A 171 -16.18 -10.34 13.77
N ALA A 172 -16.22 -10.89 12.54
CA ALA A 172 -16.88 -10.32 11.38
C ALA A 172 -18.26 -10.99 11.13
N GLY A 173 -18.42 -11.73 10.02
CA GLY A 173 -19.69 -12.35 9.61
C GLY A 173 -19.98 -13.72 10.22
N GLY A 174 -19.00 -14.33 10.89
CA GLY A 174 -19.07 -15.69 11.39
C GLY A 174 -19.00 -16.74 10.27
N LEU A 175 -19.35 -17.98 10.62
CA LEU A 175 -19.39 -19.10 9.69
C LEU A 175 -20.48 -18.90 8.63
N GLU A 176 -20.08 -18.87 7.37
CA GLU A 176 -21.00 -18.70 6.26
C GLU A 176 -21.88 -19.94 6.07
N LYS A 177 -23.18 -19.72 6.02
CA LYS A 177 -24.16 -20.76 5.69
C LYS A 177 -24.56 -20.61 4.24
N THR A 178 -24.11 -21.52 3.39
CA THR A 178 -24.57 -21.59 2.00
C THR A 178 -26.08 -21.85 1.97
N ARG A 179 -26.83 -21.01 1.26
CA ARG A 179 -28.25 -21.28 0.98
C ARG A 179 -28.32 -22.44 -0.02
N LYS A 180 -28.98 -23.54 0.34
CA LYS A 180 -29.16 -24.72 -0.52
C LYS A 180 -30.54 -24.76 -1.20
N ARG A 181 -31.13 -23.60 -1.51
CA ARG A 181 -32.42 -23.58 -2.21
C ARG A 181 -32.19 -23.84 -3.69
N ALA A 182 -32.71 -24.97 -4.17
CA ALA A 182 -32.96 -25.20 -5.58
C ALA A 182 -34.43 -24.90 -5.89
N LEU A 183 -34.75 -24.60 -7.14
CA LEU A 183 -36.14 -24.52 -7.60
C LEU A 183 -36.72 -25.93 -7.64
N ASP A 184 -37.97 -26.09 -7.21
CA ASP A 184 -38.70 -27.34 -7.43
C ASP A 184 -39.25 -27.43 -8.87
N LEU A 185 -39.74 -28.61 -9.27
CA LEU A 185 -40.25 -28.81 -10.63
C LEU A 185 -41.43 -27.89 -10.97
N ASN A 186 -42.31 -27.61 -10.02
CA ASN A 186 -43.47 -26.74 -10.24
C ASN A 186 -43.03 -25.28 -10.43
N GLU A 187 -42.05 -24.82 -9.65
CA GLU A 187 -41.44 -23.50 -9.81
C GLU A 187 -40.73 -23.38 -11.16
N ILE A 188 -40.04 -24.44 -11.61
CA ILE A 188 -39.40 -24.49 -12.93
C ILE A 188 -40.44 -24.41 -14.04
N GLU A 189 -41.51 -25.20 -13.98
CA GLU A 189 -42.60 -25.16 -14.96
C GLU A 189 -43.21 -23.76 -15.06
N LYS A 190 -43.49 -23.13 -13.91
CA LYS A 190 -44.03 -21.78 -13.84
C LYS A 190 -43.08 -20.73 -14.43
N ILE A 191 -41.77 -20.88 -14.25
CA ILE A 191 -40.77 -20.02 -14.88
C ILE A 191 -40.82 -20.18 -16.41
N PHE A 192 -40.88 -21.42 -16.92
CA PHE A 192 -40.96 -21.66 -18.36
C PHE A 192 -42.25 -21.13 -18.99
N GLU A 193 -43.39 -21.22 -18.28
CA GLU A 193 -44.63 -20.60 -18.72
C GLU A 193 -44.49 -19.08 -18.85
N VAL A 194 -43.97 -18.42 -17.83
CA VAL A 194 -43.74 -16.97 -17.84
C VAL A 194 -42.81 -16.57 -18.99
N PHE A 195 -41.74 -17.34 -19.23
CA PHE A 195 -40.83 -17.08 -20.35
C PHE A 195 -41.50 -17.23 -21.71
N ARG A 196 -42.32 -18.27 -21.91
CA ARG A 196 -43.07 -18.46 -23.17
C ARG A 196 -44.08 -17.35 -23.42
N SER A 197 -44.76 -16.86 -22.38
CA SER A 197 -45.73 -15.77 -22.51
C SER A 197 -45.09 -14.40 -22.71
N ASN A 198 -43.80 -14.23 -22.42
CA ASN A 198 -43.07 -12.95 -22.48
C ASN A 198 -41.83 -13.02 -23.37
N LEU A 199 -41.88 -13.77 -24.47
CA LEU A 199 -40.76 -14.00 -25.40
C LEU A 199 -40.06 -12.71 -25.86
N ASN A 200 -40.82 -11.62 -26.04
CA ASN A 200 -40.27 -10.33 -26.51
C ASN A 200 -39.74 -9.43 -25.37
N SER A 201 -39.89 -9.81 -24.10
CA SER A 201 -39.48 -8.99 -22.94
C SER A 201 -38.06 -9.27 -22.45
N PHE A 202 -37.45 -10.37 -22.90
CA PHE A 202 -36.11 -10.80 -22.50
C PHE A 202 -35.09 -10.74 -23.66
N GLY A 203 -35.37 -9.92 -24.69
CA GLY A 203 -34.48 -9.64 -25.82
C GLY A 203 -33.54 -8.47 -25.57
#